data_AF-J9FG93-F1
#
_entry.id   AF-J9FG93-F1
#
_cell.length_a   1.000
_cell.length_b   1.000
_cell.length_c   1.000
_cell.angle_alpha   90.00
_cell.angle_beta   90.00
_cell.angle_gamma   90.00
#
_symmetry.space_group_name_H-M   'P 1'
#
loop_
_entity.id
_entity.type
_entity.pdbx_description
1 polymer ?
#
loop_
_entity_poly.entity_id
_entity_poly.type
_entity_poly.pdbx_seq_one_letter_code
_entity_poly.pdbx_strand_id
1 'polypeptide(L)'
;TTAMLRELSAGLITIHGQHDSHSLTDPACHLAVLDAFAQNEKEYANYRDVYKRLIAVKRRADALQMDEIEKQHRIDLLRFELDEIEAAALKPGEEEQLAERRQVISNVKSILEQVNEAHAALAGVDEFDGAADLIGKASGNLESAATLDSTLQESSEKLTELYYSVREIAADLADRLENYGFDGGELDHIET
;
A
#
# COMPACT_ATOMS: atom_id res chain seq x y z
N THR A 1 9.60 60.19 4.82
CA THR A 1 11.00 59.79 5.14
C THR A 1 11.94 60.72 4.42
N THR A 2 13.10 61.02 5.02
CA THR A 2 14.19 61.80 4.40
C THR A 2 14.58 61.30 3.00
N ALA A 3 14.33 60.02 2.72
CA ALA A 3 14.49 59.39 1.41
C ALA A 3 13.59 59.99 0.30
N MET A 4 12.29 60.22 0.56
CA MET A 4 11.38 60.83 -0.44
C MET A 4 11.76 62.27 -0.75
N LEU A 5 12.21 63.04 0.24
CA LEU A 5 12.67 64.42 0.02
C LEU A 5 13.96 64.45 -0.81
N ARG A 6 14.84 63.47 -0.62
CA ARG A 6 16.10 63.32 -1.36
C ARG A 6 15.86 62.97 -2.83
N GLU A 7 14.91 62.09 -3.10
CA GLU A 7 14.51 61.68 -4.46
C GLU A 7 13.87 62.85 -5.24
N LEU A 8 13.04 63.65 -4.59
CA LEU A 8 12.48 64.89 -5.17
C LEU A 8 13.54 65.99 -5.39
N SER A 9 14.51 66.12 -4.47
CA SER A 9 15.57 67.14 -4.59
C SER A 9 16.61 66.85 -5.68
N ALA A 10 16.80 65.58 -6.04
CA ALA A 10 17.80 65.14 -7.01
C ALA A 10 17.54 65.65 -8.45
N GLY A 11 16.30 66.01 -8.79
CA GLY A 11 15.93 66.59 -10.09
C GLY A 11 15.74 68.12 -10.09
N LEU A 12 15.81 68.78 -8.91
CA LEU A 12 15.48 70.21 -8.75
C LEU A 12 16.67 71.08 -8.32
N ILE A 13 17.72 70.50 -7.72
CA ILE A 13 18.90 71.23 -7.24
C ILE A 13 20.16 70.46 -7.64
N THR A 14 20.91 70.98 -8.62
CA THR A 14 22.24 70.48 -8.98
C THR A 14 23.30 71.26 -8.20
N ILE A 15 23.79 70.70 -7.10
CA ILE A 15 24.86 71.32 -6.29
C ILE A 15 26.19 71.10 -7.03
N HIS A 16 26.68 72.10 -7.77
CA HIS A 16 28.00 72.04 -8.41
C HIS A 16 29.12 72.06 -7.36
N GLY A 17 29.90 70.98 -7.28
CA GLY A 17 31.02 70.82 -6.34
C GLY A 17 31.89 69.62 -6.67
N GLN A 18 33.03 69.45 -5.98
CA GLN A 18 34.06 68.40 -6.24
C GLN A 18 33.57 66.92 -6.14
N HIS A 19 32.27 66.66 -6.00
CA HIS A 19 31.62 65.35 -6.03
C HIS A 19 30.68 65.12 -7.24
N ASP A 20 30.69 66.00 -8.26
CA ASP A 20 29.88 65.85 -9.49
C ASP A 20 30.22 64.60 -10.33
N SER A 21 31.33 63.91 -10.04
CA SER A 21 31.80 62.73 -10.78
C SER A 21 30.90 61.49 -10.65
N HIS A 22 29.96 61.43 -9.70
CA HIS A 22 29.12 60.25 -9.53
C HIS A 22 27.98 60.12 -10.54
N SER A 23 27.45 61.22 -11.09
CA SER A 23 26.47 61.15 -12.18
C SER A 23 27.14 60.91 -13.54
N LEU A 24 28.39 61.36 -13.68
CA LEU A 24 29.28 61.13 -14.84
C LEU A 24 29.93 59.73 -14.88
N THR A 25 29.59 58.85 -13.94
CA THR A 25 30.08 57.46 -13.94
C THR A 25 28.95 56.44 -13.96
N ASP A 26 27.68 56.87 -13.95
CA ASP A 26 26.52 56.02 -14.11
C ASP A 26 26.24 55.77 -15.61
N PRO A 27 26.41 54.54 -16.11
CA PRO A 27 26.16 54.21 -17.51
C PRO A 27 24.72 54.52 -17.96
N ALA A 28 23.74 54.52 -17.04
CA ALA A 28 22.36 54.86 -17.35
C ALA A 28 22.18 56.36 -17.64
N CYS A 29 22.89 57.23 -16.91
CA CYS A 29 22.93 58.67 -17.20
C CYS A 29 23.61 58.95 -18.54
N HIS A 30 24.62 58.18 -18.92
CA HIS A 30 25.32 58.35 -20.20
C HIS A 30 24.45 58.05 -21.41
N LEU A 31 23.60 57.03 -21.33
CA LEU A 31 22.65 56.71 -22.41
C LEU A 31 21.63 57.84 -22.59
N ALA A 32 21.09 58.38 -21.49
CA ALA A 32 20.15 59.50 -21.57
C ALA A 32 20.79 60.77 -22.17
N VAL A 33 22.06 61.06 -21.85
CA VAL A 33 22.82 62.16 -22.46
C VAL A 33 23.08 61.91 -23.94
N LEU A 34 23.40 60.67 -24.32
CA LEU A 34 23.65 60.29 -25.71
C LEU A 34 22.38 60.35 -26.57
N ASP A 35 21.24 59.89 -26.04
CA ASP A 35 19.93 59.99 -26.70
C ASP A 35 19.47 61.45 -26.83
N ALA A 36 19.71 62.28 -25.79
CA ALA A 36 19.43 63.72 -25.85
C ALA A 36 20.31 64.44 -26.89
N PHE A 37 21.57 64.05 -27.03
CA PHE A 37 22.46 64.57 -28.08
C PHE A 37 22.02 64.10 -29.48
N ALA A 38 21.57 62.86 -29.60
CA ALA A 38 21.10 62.27 -30.86
C ALA A 38 19.73 62.81 -31.32
N GLN A 39 18.99 63.52 -30.46
CA GLN A 39 17.63 64.05 -30.73
C GLN A 39 16.69 62.98 -31.31
N ASN A 40 16.79 61.77 -30.77
CA ASN A 40 16.14 60.56 -31.27
C ASN A 40 14.88 60.21 -30.46
N GLU A 41 14.21 61.20 -29.84
CA GLU A 41 13.15 60.91 -28.86
C GLU A 41 11.99 60.12 -29.45
N LYS A 42 11.71 60.30 -30.75
CA LYS A 42 10.66 59.56 -31.47
C LYS A 42 11.04 58.10 -31.67
N GLU A 43 12.27 57.84 -32.09
CA GLU A 43 12.83 56.52 -32.30
C GLU A 43 12.94 55.76 -30.98
N TYR A 44 13.40 56.43 -29.91
CA TYR A 44 13.48 55.89 -28.57
C TYR A 44 12.08 55.55 -28.01
N ALA A 45 11.10 56.45 -28.17
CA ALA A 45 9.72 56.20 -27.75
C ALA A 45 9.12 54.99 -28.49
N ASN A 46 9.32 54.92 -29.80
CA ASN A 46 8.84 53.80 -30.62
C ASN A 46 9.53 52.48 -30.20
N TYR A 47 10.85 52.49 -30.02
CA TYR A 47 11.60 51.35 -29.50
C TYR A 47 11.04 50.89 -28.16
N ARG A 48 10.82 51.81 -27.21
CA ARG A 48 10.29 51.48 -25.88
C ARG A 48 8.89 50.89 -25.94
N ASP A 49 8.03 51.38 -26.83
CA ASP A 49 6.67 50.85 -27.00
C ASP A 49 6.65 49.48 -27.68
N VAL A 50 7.53 49.25 -28.67
CA VAL A 50 7.73 47.92 -29.26
C VAL A 50 8.31 46.95 -28.23
N TYR A 51 9.31 47.38 -27.46
CA TYR A 51 9.94 46.58 -26.42
C TYR A 51 8.96 46.20 -25.31
N LYS A 52 8.14 47.14 -24.82
CA LYS A 52 7.07 46.86 -23.86
C LYS A 52 6.09 45.81 -24.38
N ARG A 53 5.68 45.92 -25.65
CA ARG A 53 4.80 44.93 -26.29
C ARG A 53 5.48 43.56 -26.39
N LEU A 54 6.74 43.51 -26.79
CA LEU A 54 7.53 42.27 -26.86
C LEU A 54 7.59 41.57 -25.49
N ILE A 55 7.92 42.31 -24.42
CA ILE A 55 7.98 41.75 -23.07
C ILE A 55 6.61 41.25 -22.61
N ALA A 56 5.53 41.97 -22.92
CA ALA A 56 4.18 41.54 -22.58
C ALA A 56 3.77 40.25 -23.31
N VAL A 57 4.08 40.13 -24.61
CA VAL A 57 3.82 38.91 -25.39
C VAL A 57 4.67 37.75 -24.88
N LYS A 58 5.97 37.98 -24.61
CA LYS A 58 6.86 36.95 -24.09
C LYS A 58 6.37 36.36 -22.77
N ARG A 59 5.96 37.21 -21.82
CA ARG A 59 5.38 36.74 -20.54
C ARG A 59 4.13 35.89 -20.72
N ARG A 60 3.26 36.22 -21.67
CA ARG A 60 2.07 35.41 -21.96
C ARG A 60 2.45 34.06 -22.56
N ALA A 61 3.42 34.03 -23.48
CA ALA A 61 3.91 32.80 -24.07
C ALA A 61 4.55 31.87 -23.01
N ASP A 62 5.40 32.42 -22.14
CA ASP A 62 6.04 31.67 -21.07
C ASP A 62 5.00 31.08 -20.10
N ALA A 63 3.94 31.84 -19.75
CA ALA A 63 2.86 31.36 -18.89
C ALA A 63 2.04 30.22 -19.53
N LEU A 64 1.73 30.32 -20.84
CA LEU A 64 1.05 29.25 -21.56
C LEU A 64 1.91 27.98 -21.66
N GLN A 65 3.22 28.13 -21.82
CA GLN A 65 4.14 27.00 -21.86
C GLN A 65 4.25 26.29 -20.50
N MET A 66 4.24 27.03 -19.38
CA MET A 66 4.20 26.44 -18.05
C MET A 66 2.93 25.63 -17.82
N ASP A 67 1.77 26.17 -18.22
CA ASP A 67 0.48 25.47 -18.13
C ASP A 67 0.44 24.18 -18.97
N GLU A 68 1.09 24.18 -20.14
CA GLU A 68 1.22 22.98 -20.98
C GLU A 68 2.08 21.89 -20.33
N ILE A 69 3.17 22.27 -19.66
CA ILE A 69 4.03 21.33 -18.91
C ILE A 69 3.23 20.70 -17.75
N GLU A 70 2.48 21.50 -16.99
CA GLU A 70 1.65 20.99 -15.89
C GLU A 70 0.54 20.05 -16.40
N LYS A 71 -0.10 20.39 -17.52
CA LYS A 71 -1.08 19.52 -18.19
C LYS A 71 -0.46 18.20 -18.63
N GLN A 72 0.71 18.23 -19.25
CA GLN A 72 1.39 17.02 -19.70
C GLN A 72 1.72 16.10 -18.51
N HIS A 73 2.24 16.66 -17.43
CA HIS A 73 2.47 15.89 -16.19
C HIS A 73 1.18 15.30 -15.63
N ARG A 74 0.07 16.04 -15.67
CA ARG A 74 -1.23 15.52 -15.22
C ARG A 74 -1.74 14.38 -16.10
N ILE A 75 -1.56 14.49 -17.43
CA ILE A 75 -1.92 13.43 -18.38
C ILE A 75 -1.09 12.18 -18.10
N ASP A 76 0.22 12.32 -17.91
CA ASP A 76 1.10 11.18 -17.66
C ASP A 76 0.75 10.47 -16.34
N LEU A 77 0.43 11.22 -15.28
CA LEU A 77 -0.05 10.66 -14.02
C LEU A 77 -1.38 9.91 -14.19
N LEU A 78 -2.36 10.52 -14.85
CA LEU A 78 -3.67 9.89 -15.07
C LEU A 78 -3.57 8.63 -15.94
N ARG A 79 -2.66 8.62 -16.92
CA ARG A 79 -2.38 7.43 -17.73
C ARG A 79 -1.79 6.31 -16.88
N PHE A 80 -0.81 6.64 -16.05
CA PHE A 80 -0.22 5.67 -15.12
C PHE A 80 -1.28 5.07 -14.17
N GLU A 81 -2.11 5.91 -13.54
CA GLU A 81 -3.20 5.47 -12.67
C GLU A 81 -4.22 4.58 -13.42
N LEU A 82 -4.54 4.92 -14.68
CA LEU A 82 -5.44 4.12 -15.50
C LEU A 82 -4.84 2.77 -15.87
N ASP A 83 -3.59 2.75 -16.32
CA ASP A 83 -2.87 1.53 -16.70
C ASP A 83 -2.75 0.57 -15.50
N GLU A 84 -2.55 1.10 -14.28
CA GLU A 84 -2.52 0.32 -13.04
C GLU A 84 -3.87 -0.35 -12.75
N ILE A 85 -4.98 0.40 -12.88
CA ILE A 85 -6.34 -0.13 -12.68
C ILE A 85 -6.71 -1.16 -13.74
N GLU A 86 -6.38 -0.90 -15.01
CA GLU A 86 -6.65 -1.82 -16.12
C GLU A 86 -5.82 -3.11 -15.98
N ALA A 87 -4.56 -3.00 -15.56
CA ALA A 87 -3.70 -4.16 -15.30
C ALA A 87 -4.20 -5.03 -14.14
N ALA A 88 -4.81 -4.42 -13.11
CA ALA A 88 -5.41 -5.15 -12.00
C ALA A 88 -6.66 -5.96 -12.40
N ALA A 89 -7.26 -5.67 -13.57
CA ALA A 89 -8.37 -6.44 -14.15
C ALA A 89 -9.55 -6.71 -13.19
N LEU A 90 -9.80 -5.77 -12.27
CA LEU A 90 -10.78 -5.88 -11.19
C LEU A 90 -12.18 -6.12 -11.73
N LYS A 91 -12.90 -7.07 -11.12
CA LYS A 91 -14.30 -7.37 -11.47
C LYS A 91 -15.26 -6.85 -10.39
N PRO A 92 -16.41 -6.26 -10.77
CA PRO A 92 -17.46 -5.95 -9.82
C PRO A 92 -17.92 -7.21 -9.07
N GLY A 93 -17.95 -7.14 -7.73
CA GLY A 93 -18.35 -8.27 -6.88
C GLY A 93 -17.26 -9.31 -6.61
N GLU A 94 -16.02 -9.06 -7.06
CA GLU A 94 -14.88 -9.97 -6.84
C GLU A 94 -14.48 -10.04 -5.36
N GLU A 95 -14.52 -8.91 -4.65
CA GLU A 95 -14.17 -8.86 -3.23
C GLU A 95 -15.09 -9.73 -2.38
N GLU A 96 -16.40 -9.66 -2.61
CA GLU A 96 -17.36 -10.52 -1.91
C GLU A 96 -17.15 -12.00 -2.22
N GLN A 97 -16.90 -12.35 -3.49
CA GLN A 97 -16.63 -13.73 -3.90
C GLN A 97 -15.35 -14.28 -3.26
N LEU A 98 -14.27 -13.48 -3.24
CA LEU A 98 -13.01 -13.86 -2.62
C LEU A 98 -13.14 -13.97 -1.10
N ALA A 99 -13.91 -13.08 -0.47
CA ALA A 99 -14.17 -13.13 0.98
C ALA A 99 -14.96 -14.38 1.36
N GLU A 100 -16.03 -14.73 0.63
CA GLU A 100 -16.79 -15.96 0.84
C GLU A 100 -15.90 -17.20 0.68
N ARG A 101 -15.10 -17.24 -0.40
CA ARG A 101 -14.19 -18.37 -0.66
C ARG A 101 -13.11 -18.50 0.42
N ARG A 102 -12.54 -17.38 0.88
CA ARG A 102 -11.58 -17.34 1.99
C ARG A 102 -12.19 -17.89 3.27
N GLN A 103 -13.44 -17.52 3.59
CA GLN A 103 -14.10 -18.03 4.78
C GLN A 103 -14.31 -19.55 4.71
N VAL A 104 -14.74 -20.07 3.56
CA VAL A 104 -14.89 -21.51 3.35
C VAL A 104 -13.57 -22.23 3.57
N ILE A 105 -12.50 -21.74 2.95
CA ILE A 105 -11.17 -22.34 3.04
C ILE A 105 -10.62 -22.26 4.48
N SER A 106 -10.78 -21.14 5.17
CA SER A 106 -10.38 -20.97 6.56
C SER A 106 -11.10 -21.96 7.49
N ASN A 107 -12.41 -22.13 7.29
CA ASN A 107 -13.20 -23.11 8.05
C ASN A 107 -12.69 -24.54 7.80
N VAL A 108 -12.40 -24.89 6.55
CA VAL A 108 -11.87 -26.22 6.20
C VAL A 108 -10.52 -26.47 6.85
N LYS A 109 -9.61 -25.49 6.83
CA LYS A 109 -8.31 -25.59 7.51
C LYS A 109 -8.48 -25.82 9.01
N SER A 110 -9.35 -25.04 9.66
CA SER A 110 -9.63 -25.21 11.08
C SER A 110 -10.21 -26.59 11.39
N ILE A 111 -11.13 -27.09 10.56
CA ILE A 111 -11.67 -28.46 10.69
C ILE A 111 -10.54 -29.49 10.56
N LEU A 112 -9.67 -29.37 9.57
CA LEU A 112 -8.56 -30.29 9.35
C LEU A 112 -7.57 -30.32 10.51
N GLU A 113 -7.22 -29.17 11.06
CA GLU A 113 -6.36 -29.07 12.25
C GLU A 113 -7.02 -29.80 13.44
N GLN A 114 -8.30 -29.53 13.71
CA GLN A 114 -9.01 -30.16 14.82
C GLN A 114 -9.22 -31.67 14.63
N VAL A 115 -9.47 -32.12 13.40
CA VAL A 115 -9.61 -33.55 13.07
C VAL A 115 -8.26 -34.27 13.20
N ASN A 116 -7.15 -33.65 12.77
CA ASN A 116 -5.81 -34.20 12.97
C ASN A 116 -5.47 -34.33 14.47
N GLU A 117 -5.74 -33.28 15.26
CA GLU A 117 -5.51 -33.30 16.71
C GLU A 117 -6.36 -34.39 17.39
N ALA A 118 -7.64 -34.51 17.01
CA ALA A 118 -8.51 -35.56 17.52
C ALA A 118 -8.02 -36.97 17.13
N HIS A 119 -7.65 -37.18 15.87
CA HIS A 119 -7.09 -38.45 15.40
C HIS A 119 -5.82 -38.82 16.17
N ALA A 120 -4.87 -37.87 16.30
CA ALA A 120 -3.63 -38.04 17.06
C ALA A 120 -3.89 -38.41 18.53
N ALA A 121 -4.88 -37.79 19.18
CA ALA A 121 -5.23 -38.11 20.56
C ALA A 121 -5.82 -39.54 20.72
N LEU A 122 -6.57 -40.02 19.73
CA LEU A 122 -7.19 -41.34 19.78
C LEU A 122 -6.24 -42.47 19.36
N ALA A 123 -5.49 -42.27 18.27
CA ALA A 123 -4.62 -43.28 17.66
C ALA A 123 -3.18 -43.27 18.22
N GLY A 124 -2.76 -42.17 18.86
CA GLY A 124 -1.38 -41.98 19.29
C GLY A 124 -0.50 -41.41 18.18
N VAL A 125 0.68 -40.93 18.58
CA VAL A 125 1.68 -40.35 17.67
C VAL A 125 3.04 -40.91 18.04
N ASP A 126 3.75 -41.47 17.06
CA ASP A 126 5.08 -42.06 17.20
C ASP A 126 5.16 -43.10 18.35
N GLU A 127 5.86 -42.76 19.43
CA GLU A 127 6.11 -43.62 20.59
C GLU A 127 5.08 -43.43 21.71
N PHE A 128 4.12 -42.52 21.55
CA PHE A 128 3.09 -42.24 22.55
C PHE A 128 1.80 -43.02 22.27
N ASP A 129 1.36 -43.79 23.27
CA ASP A 129 0.08 -44.52 23.22
C ASP A 129 -1.10 -43.55 23.00
N GLY A 130 -2.03 -43.94 22.12
CA GLY A 130 -3.30 -43.25 21.95
C GLY A 130 -4.32 -43.62 23.04
N ALA A 131 -5.43 -42.88 23.10
CA ALA A 131 -6.55 -43.23 23.98
C ALA A 131 -7.06 -44.67 23.71
N ALA A 132 -7.07 -45.10 22.45
CA ALA A 132 -7.45 -46.47 22.08
C ALA A 132 -6.56 -47.52 22.75
N ASP A 133 -5.24 -47.31 22.76
CA ASP A 133 -4.27 -48.24 23.34
C ASP A 133 -4.39 -48.29 24.87
N LEU A 134 -4.56 -47.12 25.50
CA LEU A 134 -4.74 -47.02 26.95
C LEU A 134 -6.03 -47.70 27.41
N ILE A 135 -7.13 -47.51 26.69
CA ILE A 135 -8.40 -48.19 26.96
C ILE A 135 -8.26 -49.70 26.72
N GLY A 136 -7.54 -50.12 25.66
CA GLY A 136 -7.27 -51.53 25.39
C GLY A 136 -6.49 -52.21 26.54
N LYS A 137 -5.45 -51.54 27.05
CA LYS A 137 -4.68 -52.00 28.22
C LYS A 137 -5.57 -52.09 29.47
N ALA A 138 -6.43 -51.10 29.70
CA ALA A 138 -7.36 -51.10 30.82
C ALA A 138 -8.41 -52.22 30.69
N SER A 139 -8.92 -52.47 29.48
CA SER A 139 -9.87 -53.55 29.18
C SER A 139 -9.27 -54.92 29.50
N GLY A 140 -8.05 -55.22 29.03
CA GLY A 140 -7.42 -56.52 29.29
C GLY A 140 -7.11 -56.77 30.77
N ASN A 141 -6.73 -55.72 31.51
CA ASN A 141 -6.54 -55.81 32.96
C ASN A 141 -7.86 -56.06 33.71
N LEU A 142 -8.94 -55.37 33.30
CA LEU A 142 -10.25 -55.51 33.93
C LEU A 142 -10.90 -56.86 33.60
N GLU A 143 -10.74 -57.36 32.38
CA GLU A 143 -11.16 -58.70 31.98
C GLU A 143 -10.47 -59.77 32.82
N SER A 144 -9.14 -59.64 33.00
CA SER A 144 -8.37 -60.53 33.88
C SER A 144 -8.87 -60.50 35.32
N ALA A 145 -9.20 -59.31 35.85
CA ALA A 145 -9.76 -59.16 37.20
C ALA A 145 -11.18 -59.75 37.32
N ALA A 146 -12.00 -59.62 36.29
CA ALA A 146 -13.37 -60.18 36.25
C ALA A 146 -13.38 -61.71 36.31
N THR A 147 -12.31 -62.38 35.86
CA THR A 147 -12.16 -63.84 36.05
C THR A 147 -12.03 -64.25 37.53
N LEU A 148 -11.59 -63.33 38.39
CA LEU A 148 -11.41 -63.54 39.83
C LEU A 148 -12.58 -62.99 40.64
N ASP A 149 -13.18 -61.89 40.19
CA ASP A 149 -14.32 -61.22 40.82
C ASP A 149 -15.43 -60.93 39.80
N SER A 150 -16.49 -61.75 39.85
CA SER A 150 -17.65 -61.62 38.96
C SER A 150 -18.38 -60.28 39.06
N THR A 151 -18.17 -59.50 40.13
CA THR A 151 -18.78 -58.16 40.26
C THR A 151 -18.20 -57.16 39.26
N LEU A 152 -17.03 -57.44 38.69
CA LEU A 152 -16.36 -56.60 37.70
C LEU A 152 -16.80 -56.89 36.25
N GLN A 153 -17.58 -57.94 36.02
CA GLN A 153 -17.95 -58.40 34.68
C GLN A 153 -18.65 -57.31 33.85
N GLU A 154 -19.63 -56.61 34.44
CA GLU A 154 -20.35 -55.53 33.74
C GLU A 154 -19.42 -54.37 33.35
N SER A 155 -18.49 -53.99 34.22
CA SER A 155 -17.52 -52.93 33.93
C SER A 155 -16.52 -53.36 32.85
N SER A 156 -16.11 -54.65 32.83
CA SER A 156 -15.25 -55.22 31.80
C SER A 156 -15.92 -55.13 30.43
N GLU A 157 -17.16 -55.58 30.31
CA GLU A 157 -17.92 -55.57 29.05
C GLU A 157 -18.09 -54.14 28.52
N LYS A 158 -18.46 -53.17 29.37
CA LYS A 158 -18.57 -51.76 28.99
C LYS A 158 -17.24 -51.17 28.51
N LEU A 159 -16.13 -51.54 29.16
CA LEU A 159 -14.81 -51.03 28.78
C LEU A 159 -14.33 -51.62 27.44
N THR A 160 -14.66 -52.88 27.16
CA THR A 160 -14.41 -53.51 25.87
C THR A 160 -15.23 -52.85 24.75
N GLU A 161 -16.50 -52.52 25.00
CA GLU A 161 -17.33 -51.79 24.03
C GLU A 161 -16.76 -50.40 23.71
N LEU A 162 -16.30 -49.66 24.74
CA LEU A 162 -15.63 -48.38 24.58
C LEU A 162 -14.34 -48.50 23.76
N TYR A 163 -13.54 -49.54 23.98
CA TYR A 163 -12.32 -49.79 23.21
C TYR A 163 -12.60 -49.87 21.71
N TYR A 164 -13.58 -50.70 21.31
CA TYR A 164 -13.93 -50.85 19.90
C TYR A 164 -14.52 -49.56 19.31
N SER A 165 -15.39 -48.87 20.07
CA SER A 165 -15.98 -47.60 19.64
C SER A 165 -14.91 -46.53 19.38
N VAL A 166 -13.92 -46.41 20.26
CA VAL A 166 -12.81 -45.45 20.09
C VAL A 166 -11.94 -45.79 18.88
N ARG A 167 -11.66 -47.08 18.63
CA ARG A 167 -10.91 -47.51 17.44
C ARG A 167 -11.66 -47.24 16.14
N GLU A 168 -12.96 -47.44 16.12
CA GLU A 168 -13.79 -47.13 14.96
C GLU A 168 -13.78 -45.64 14.65
N ILE A 169 -13.94 -44.79 15.66
CA ILE A 169 -13.86 -43.33 15.49
C ILE A 169 -12.46 -42.93 14.97
N ALA A 170 -11.38 -43.48 15.53
CA ALA A 170 -10.03 -43.19 15.06
C ALA A 170 -9.85 -43.56 13.58
N ALA A 171 -10.37 -44.71 13.14
CA ALA A 171 -10.33 -45.11 11.73
C ALA A 171 -11.15 -44.17 10.83
N ASP A 172 -12.37 -43.78 11.23
CA ASP A 172 -13.20 -42.83 10.47
C ASP A 172 -12.49 -41.47 10.32
N LEU A 173 -11.80 -40.99 11.37
CA LEU A 173 -11.03 -39.75 11.28
C LEU A 173 -9.82 -39.88 10.35
N ALA A 174 -9.12 -41.02 10.36
CA ALA A 174 -8.01 -41.28 9.44
C ALA A 174 -8.49 -41.26 7.97
N ASP A 175 -9.58 -41.97 7.67
CA ASP A 175 -10.18 -42.01 6.33
C ASP A 175 -10.62 -40.61 5.88
N ARG A 176 -11.20 -39.81 6.79
CA ARG A 176 -11.56 -38.41 6.48
C ARG A 176 -10.32 -37.57 6.16
N LEU A 177 -9.24 -37.72 6.92
CA LEU A 177 -7.99 -36.97 6.69
C LEU A 177 -7.37 -37.31 5.33
N GLU A 178 -7.42 -38.57 4.90
CA GLU A 178 -6.97 -38.98 3.57
C GLU A 178 -7.85 -38.41 2.45
N ASN A 179 -9.17 -38.32 2.69
CA ASN A 179 -10.13 -37.81 1.70
C ASN A 179 -10.23 -36.28 1.68
N TYR A 180 -9.76 -35.57 2.71
CA TYR A 180 -9.60 -34.13 2.69
C TYR A 180 -8.39 -33.77 1.81
N GLY A 181 -8.56 -33.91 0.49
CA GLY A 181 -7.65 -33.42 -0.53
C GLY A 181 -7.65 -31.90 -0.53
N PHE A 182 -6.84 -31.30 0.34
CA PHE A 182 -6.64 -29.86 0.39
C PHE A 182 -5.54 -29.46 -0.61
N ASP A 183 -5.93 -28.78 -1.69
CA ASP A 183 -4.99 -28.11 -2.57
C ASP A 183 -4.50 -26.83 -1.87
N GLY A 184 -3.42 -26.96 -1.09
CA GLY A 184 -2.84 -25.86 -0.33
C GLY A 184 -2.48 -24.64 -1.17
N GLY A 185 -2.38 -24.78 -2.50
CA GLY A 185 -2.15 -23.67 -3.43
C GLY A 185 -3.34 -22.73 -3.60
N GLU A 186 -4.60 -23.15 -3.37
CA GLU A 186 -5.76 -22.28 -3.57
C GLU A 186 -5.80 -21.10 -2.58
N LEU A 187 -5.22 -21.26 -1.39
CA LEU A 187 -5.21 -20.24 -0.35
C LEU A 187 -4.19 -19.14 -0.66
N ASP A 188 -2.98 -19.53 -1.09
CA ASP A 188 -1.92 -18.60 -1.51
C ASP A 188 -2.36 -17.75 -2.71
N HIS A 189 -3.18 -18.31 -3.61
CA HIS A 189 -3.75 -17.59 -4.76
C HIS A 189 -4.87 -16.59 -4.39
N ILE A 190 -5.49 -16.71 -3.22
CA ILE A 190 -6.52 -15.76 -2.74
C ILE A 190 -5.89 -14.65 -1.86
N GLU A 191 -4.67 -14.86 -1.37
CA GLU A 191 -3.92 -13.88 -0.58
C GLU A 191 -2.98 -13.00 -1.42
N THR A 192 -2.63 -13.42 -2.64
CA THR A 192 -1.74 -12.71 -3.58
C THR A 192 -2.50 -12.00 -4.67
#